data_AF-A0AAE0C284-F1
#
_entry.id   AF-A0AAE0C284-F1
#
_cell.length_a   1.000
_cell.length_b   1.000
_cell.length_c   1.000
_cell.angle_alpha   90.00
_cell.angle_beta   90.00
_cell.angle_gamma   90.00
#
_symmetry.space_group_name_H-M   'P 1'
#
loop_
_entity.id
_entity.type
_entity.pdbx_description
1 polymer ?
#
loop_
_entity_poly.entity_id
_entity_poly.type
_entity_poly.pdbx_seq_one_letter_code
_entity_poly.pdbx_strand_id
1 'polypeptide(L)'
;MSALRQSSLGDALHWRLRYAIAIALALAESCGCGRVVAKTRLPRARRHQPVRYSSEYSTMKTQPRQALDAFKQAGLSAMEPFKRGDEVWVFYRFQMNNTDELWIPVENPMCGSCSPRHGWTDGWQRARVHRDFDPASFDEKRVRETGILCEYQHPFWYTRDGDRMHPDSDLFFESNHPMQVRRCDMNGLPHPGVPDVSFLVVRWGGEEEVDPVMDGSGGWGSAGSCVSNRYLITLFEEQVWPRLGPTYEVLTVFVRDARDLERIHAPFLSTKLRARNKVGLYHLWPVDFQDNPTAPGFIHCDATLNLMAQMEGCGVISRFPHHSHVYKMLLSKDWMCHLCLMPDLKVPAATKVGRGLVGRSPRAAAEQGIRALNCLQQMRAATMGTPAPGPLEQTTGVAKLGFSWEAMDVRKFKGQAELAEGLRALSEQKLAQISSVIVQEWVDFDVELRLFFVNLPMPFVDGAPAKIRPAHILYTRFTKVDGEGMMREFERMPRQECVHTCFHGDEAAMA
;
A
#
# COMPACT_ATOMS: atom_id res chain seq x y z
N MET A 1 -1.10 -41.78 -13.76
CA MET A 1 -0.62 -40.62 -14.53
C MET A 1 -1.56 -39.39 -14.50
N SER A 2 -2.52 -39.29 -13.56
CA SER A 2 -3.44 -38.13 -13.44
C SER A 2 -3.13 -37.15 -12.29
N ALA A 3 -2.10 -37.40 -11.47
CA ALA A 3 -1.77 -36.57 -10.30
C ALA A 3 -0.76 -35.43 -10.59
N LEU A 4 -0.14 -35.39 -11.78
CA LEU A 4 0.92 -34.42 -12.12
C LEU A 4 0.43 -33.19 -12.92
N ARG A 5 -0.88 -33.04 -13.16
CA ARG A 5 -1.45 -31.88 -13.86
C ARG A 5 -2.12 -30.83 -12.95
N GLN A 6 -2.18 -31.05 -11.63
CA GLN A 6 -2.79 -30.10 -10.69
C GLN A 6 -1.80 -29.11 -10.06
N SER A 7 -0.48 -29.31 -10.15
CA SER A 7 0.51 -28.37 -9.58
C SER A 7 0.75 -27.12 -10.44
N SER A 8 0.63 -27.21 -11.77
CA SER A 8 0.95 -26.10 -12.68
C SER A 8 -0.06 -24.95 -12.66
N LEU A 9 -1.32 -25.21 -12.29
CA LEU A 9 -2.36 -24.19 -12.16
C LEU A 9 -2.25 -23.39 -10.85
N GLY A 10 -1.84 -24.05 -9.75
CA GLY A 10 -1.60 -23.38 -8.46
C GLY A 10 -0.42 -22.41 -8.52
N ASP A 11 0.67 -22.82 -9.19
CA ASP A 11 1.84 -21.97 -9.39
C ASP A 11 1.52 -20.78 -10.30
N ALA A 12 0.80 -20.98 -11.41
CA ALA A 12 0.41 -19.90 -12.31
C ALA A 12 -0.48 -18.84 -11.64
N LEU A 13 -1.40 -19.24 -10.76
CA LEU A 13 -2.25 -18.33 -10.00
C LEU A 13 -1.46 -17.59 -8.91
N HIS A 14 -0.54 -18.27 -8.21
CA HIS A 14 0.36 -17.66 -7.24
C HIS A 14 1.28 -16.61 -7.89
N TRP A 15 1.79 -16.89 -9.08
CA TRP A 15 2.56 -15.95 -9.90
C TRP A 15 1.71 -14.75 -10.34
N ARG A 16 0.50 -14.96 -10.86
CA ARG A 16 -0.41 -13.88 -11.30
C ARG A 16 -0.81 -12.95 -10.15
N LEU A 17 -1.02 -13.49 -8.95
CA LEU A 17 -1.39 -12.74 -7.76
C LEU A 17 -0.22 -11.93 -7.19
N ARG A 18 0.98 -12.53 -7.09
CA ARG A 18 2.21 -11.80 -6.75
C ARG A 18 2.44 -10.66 -7.74
N TYR A 19 2.25 -10.94 -9.03
CA TYR A 19 2.44 -10.00 -10.12
C TYR A 19 1.41 -8.84 -10.11
N ALA A 20 0.15 -9.10 -9.76
CA ALA A 20 -0.89 -8.08 -9.65
C ALA A 20 -0.60 -7.08 -8.52
N ILE A 21 -0.27 -7.58 -7.32
CA ILE A 21 0.04 -6.76 -6.14
C ILE A 21 1.33 -5.96 -6.38
N ALA A 22 2.34 -6.60 -6.93
CA ALA A 22 3.60 -5.99 -7.28
C ALA A 22 3.49 -4.88 -8.35
N ILE A 23 2.63 -5.05 -9.36
CA ILE A 23 2.38 -4.02 -10.35
C ILE A 23 1.54 -2.87 -9.79
N ALA A 24 0.58 -3.14 -8.89
CA ALA A 24 -0.12 -2.07 -8.16
C ALA A 24 0.87 -1.18 -7.42
N LEU A 25 1.85 -1.79 -6.75
CA LEU A 25 2.91 -1.11 -6.02
C LEU A 25 3.84 -0.31 -6.95
N ALA A 26 4.23 -0.87 -8.10
CA ALA A 26 5.10 -0.18 -9.05
C ALA A 26 4.38 0.91 -9.88
N LEU A 27 3.10 0.72 -10.21
CA LEU A 27 2.32 1.68 -10.99
C LEU A 27 1.83 2.86 -10.17
N ALA A 28 1.58 2.66 -8.86
CA ALA A 28 1.24 3.72 -7.92
C ALA A 28 2.19 4.92 -8.00
N GLU A 29 3.48 4.65 -8.21
CA GLU A 29 4.52 5.67 -8.22
C GLU A 29 4.93 6.12 -9.64
N SER A 30 4.62 5.36 -10.70
CA SER A 30 5.15 5.58 -12.06
C SER A 30 4.30 6.50 -12.97
N CYS A 31 3.11 6.91 -12.56
CA CYS A 31 2.22 7.73 -13.38
C CYS A 31 2.32 9.22 -13.03
N GLY A 32 3.48 9.82 -13.34
CA GLY A 32 3.74 11.25 -13.24
C GLY A 32 4.43 11.79 -14.48
N CYS A 33 3.67 12.03 -15.56
CA CYS A 33 4.13 12.88 -16.66
C CYS A 33 2.95 13.53 -17.38
N GLY A 34 2.26 14.43 -16.67
CA GLY A 34 1.31 15.38 -17.25
C GLY A 34 1.94 16.77 -17.28
N ARG A 35 2.18 17.31 -18.47
CA ARG A 35 2.65 18.69 -18.66
C ARG A 35 1.63 19.69 -18.10
N VAL A 36 2.02 20.46 -17.10
CA VAL A 36 1.36 21.73 -16.78
C VAL A 36 1.79 22.76 -17.83
N VAL A 37 0.91 23.08 -18.77
CA VAL A 37 1.11 24.23 -19.67
C VAL A 37 0.58 25.47 -18.96
N ALA A 38 1.46 26.17 -18.25
CA ALA A 38 1.23 27.57 -17.91
C ALA A 38 1.30 28.40 -19.21
N LYS A 39 0.23 29.11 -19.54
CA LYS A 39 0.17 30.01 -20.69
C LYS A 39 1.02 31.25 -20.42
N THR A 40 2.27 31.25 -20.86
CA THR A 40 3.03 32.47 -21.15
C THR A 40 3.66 32.35 -22.54
N ARG A 41 3.33 33.31 -23.42
CA ARG A 41 3.80 33.39 -24.80
C ARG A 41 5.27 33.79 -24.83
N LEU A 42 6.16 32.88 -25.23
CA LEU A 42 7.52 33.18 -25.74
C LEU A 42 7.89 32.20 -26.88
N PRO A 43 8.85 32.55 -27.75
CA PRO A 43 8.84 32.17 -29.17
C PRO A 43 9.34 30.75 -29.49
N ARG A 44 8.87 30.25 -30.64
CA ARG A 44 9.12 28.91 -31.22
C ARG A 44 10.61 28.53 -31.21
N ALA A 45 10.95 27.55 -30.37
CA ALA A 45 12.17 26.75 -30.50
C ALA A 45 11.84 25.35 -31.08
N ARG A 46 12.84 24.77 -31.74
CA ARG A 46 12.79 23.63 -32.67
C ARG A 46 12.13 22.36 -32.09
N ARG A 47 11.38 21.65 -32.95
CA ARG A 47 10.82 20.32 -32.70
C ARG A 47 11.94 19.31 -32.41
N HIS A 48 12.11 18.93 -31.15
CA HIS A 48 12.78 17.68 -30.79
C HIS A 48 11.80 16.51 -30.92
N GLN A 49 12.24 15.46 -31.61
CA GLN A 49 11.51 14.20 -31.72
C GLN A 49 11.35 13.56 -30.32
N PRO A 50 10.21 12.91 -30.03
CA PRO A 50 10.06 12.13 -28.81
C PRO A 50 11.02 10.94 -28.84
N VAL A 51 11.90 10.89 -27.84
CA VAL A 51 12.76 9.75 -27.55
C VAL A 51 11.86 8.55 -27.23
N ARG A 52 11.97 7.49 -28.04
CA ARG A 52 11.28 6.23 -27.83
C ARG A 52 11.90 5.54 -26.60
N TYR A 53 11.12 5.40 -25.53
CA TYR A 53 11.43 4.46 -24.46
C TYR A 53 11.38 3.02 -25.00
N SER A 54 12.28 2.17 -24.51
CA SER A 54 12.40 0.77 -24.93
C SER A 54 11.07 0.02 -24.78
N SER A 55 10.74 -0.74 -25.82
CA SER A 55 9.44 -1.36 -26.10
C SER A 55 9.10 -2.60 -25.24
N GLU A 56 9.88 -2.92 -24.20
CA GLU A 56 9.73 -4.20 -23.48
C GLU A 56 8.71 -4.17 -22.34
N TYR A 57 8.33 -2.99 -21.82
CA TYR A 57 7.23 -2.85 -20.85
C TYR A 57 5.84 -2.63 -21.50
N SER A 58 5.80 -2.30 -22.79
CA SER A 58 4.56 -2.06 -23.55
C SER A 58 3.85 -3.37 -23.93
N THR A 59 4.62 -4.43 -24.20
CA THR A 59 4.11 -5.75 -24.60
C THR A 59 3.38 -6.50 -23.47
N MET A 60 3.64 -6.17 -22.19
CA MET A 60 2.99 -6.83 -21.04
C MET A 60 1.67 -6.15 -20.60
N LYS A 61 1.42 -4.89 -20.97
CA LYS A 61 0.12 -4.23 -20.74
C LYS A 61 -0.97 -4.69 -21.72
N THR A 62 -0.57 -5.16 -22.91
CA THR A 62 -1.50 -5.50 -24.00
C THR A 62 -2.08 -6.91 -23.90
N GLN A 63 -1.30 -7.92 -23.48
CA GLN A 63 -1.76 -9.32 -23.48
C GLN A 63 -2.92 -9.64 -22.51
N PRO A 64 -2.92 -9.20 -21.23
CA PRO A 64 -4.01 -9.51 -20.30
C PRO A 64 -5.31 -8.79 -20.66
N ARG A 65 -5.22 -7.53 -21.12
CA ARG A 65 -6.38 -6.76 -21.59
C ARG A 65 -6.98 -7.36 -22.85
N GLN A 66 -6.17 -7.76 -23.83
CA GLN A 66 -6.66 -8.40 -25.06
C GLN A 66 -7.37 -9.74 -24.79
N ALA A 67 -6.90 -10.53 -23.82
CA ALA A 67 -7.57 -11.77 -23.43
C ALA A 67 -8.91 -11.50 -22.71
N LEU A 68 -8.97 -10.49 -21.84
CA LEU A 68 -10.21 -10.06 -21.20
C LEU A 68 -11.21 -9.47 -22.21
N ASP A 69 -10.74 -8.67 -23.16
CA ASP A 69 -11.56 -8.05 -24.20
C ASP A 69 -12.09 -9.09 -25.21
N ALA A 70 -11.29 -10.08 -25.57
CA ALA A 70 -11.72 -11.21 -26.40
C ALA A 70 -12.74 -12.10 -25.65
N PHE A 71 -12.51 -12.36 -24.35
CA PHE A 71 -13.47 -13.08 -23.50
C PHE A 71 -14.78 -12.31 -23.34
N LYS A 72 -14.72 -10.98 -23.17
CA LYS A 72 -15.88 -10.07 -23.14
C LYS A 72 -16.74 -10.21 -24.39
N GLN A 73 -16.13 -10.08 -25.57
CA GLN A 73 -16.87 -10.10 -26.84
C GLN A 73 -17.47 -11.47 -27.17
N ALA A 74 -16.73 -12.56 -26.92
CA ALA A 74 -17.24 -13.91 -27.14
C ALA A 74 -18.32 -14.30 -26.13
N GLY A 75 -18.22 -13.84 -24.88
CA GLY A 75 -19.20 -14.11 -23.83
C GLY A 75 -20.52 -13.37 -24.02
N LEU A 76 -20.48 -12.13 -24.52
CA LEU A 76 -21.68 -11.32 -24.75
C LEU A 76 -22.55 -11.84 -25.89
N SER A 77 -21.95 -12.28 -27.01
CA SER A 77 -22.69 -12.75 -28.18
C SER A 77 -23.38 -14.11 -27.96
N ALA A 78 -22.88 -14.90 -27.02
CA ALA A 78 -23.46 -16.18 -26.61
C ALA A 78 -24.39 -16.09 -25.38
N MET A 79 -24.58 -14.88 -24.82
CA MET A 79 -25.37 -14.70 -23.61
C MET A 79 -26.87 -14.73 -23.92
N GLU A 80 -27.64 -15.42 -23.09
CA GLU A 80 -29.10 -15.42 -23.17
C GLU A 80 -29.70 -14.16 -22.50
N PRO A 81 -30.82 -13.61 -23.02
CA PRO A 81 -31.51 -12.47 -22.41
C PRO A 81 -32.03 -12.76 -21.00
N PHE A 82 -31.82 -11.83 -20.06
CA PHE A 82 -32.37 -11.94 -18.70
C PHE A 82 -33.78 -11.35 -18.64
N LYS A 83 -34.68 -12.00 -17.91
CA LYS A 83 -36.05 -11.54 -17.70
C LYS A 83 -36.22 -10.92 -16.33
N ARG A 84 -37.12 -9.94 -16.23
CA ARG A 84 -37.53 -9.38 -14.95
C ARG A 84 -38.01 -10.51 -14.04
N GLY A 85 -37.48 -10.53 -12.82
CA GLY A 85 -37.76 -11.56 -11.83
C GLY A 85 -36.76 -12.72 -11.82
N ASP A 86 -35.85 -12.81 -12.81
CA ASP A 86 -34.80 -13.82 -12.81
C ASP A 86 -33.92 -13.68 -11.57
N GLU A 87 -33.73 -14.79 -10.86
CA GLU A 87 -32.82 -14.89 -9.72
C GLU A 87 -31.38 -15.05 -10.23
N VAL A 88 -30.49 -14.19 -9.75
CA VAL A 88 -29.11 -14.09 -10.24
C VAL A 88 -28.12 -13.90 -9.10
N TRP A 89 -26.86 -14.20 -9.40
CA TRP A 89 -25.71 -13.76 -8.63
C TRP A 89 -25.06 -12.57 -9.33
N VAL A 90 -24.74 -11.53 -8.56
CA VAL A 90 -24.07 -10.33 -9.03
C VAL A 90 -22.73 -10.17 -8.31
N PHE A 91 -21.64 -9.97 -9.06
CA PHE A 91 -20.32 -9.68 -8.50
C PHE A 91 -20.26 -8.21 -8.09
N TYR A 92 -20.58 -7.96 -6.83
CA TYR A 92 -20.52 -6.65 -6.20
C TYR A 92 -19.08 -6.15 -6.15
N ARG A 93 -18.87 -4.87 -6.47
CA ARG A 93 -17.56 -4.19 -6.35
C ARG A 93 -17.74 -2.86 -5.64
N PHE A 94 -17.28 -2.79 -4.41
CA PHE A 94 -17.39 -1.61 -3.54
C PHE A 94 -16.78 -0.36 -4.18
N GLN A 95 -15.61 -0.49 -4.81
CA GLN A 95 -14.87 0.64 -5.39
C GLN A 95 -15.43 1.12 -6.75
N MET A 96 -16.36 0.38 -7.37
CA MET A 96 -17.07 0.83 -8.57
C MET A 96 -18.26 1.74 -8.25
N ASN A 97 -18.78 1.65 -7.03
CA ASN A 97 -20.03 2.31 -6.71
C ASN A 97 -19.78 3.81 -6.67
N ASN A 98 -20.11 4.48 -7.77
CA ASN A 98 -19.91 5.92 -7.96
C ASN A 98 -20.99 6.74 -7.23
N THR A 99 -21.65 6.16 -6.24
CA THR A 99 -22.47 6.88 -5.28
C THR A 99 -21.54 7.47 -4.23
N ASP A 100 -21.86 8.67 -3.72
CA ASP A 100 -21.09 9.29 -2.65
C ASP A 100 -21.07 8.41 -1.37
N GLU A 101 -21.99 7.46 -1.27
CA GLU A 101 -22.12 6.50 -0.18
C GLU A 101 -21.72 5.08 -0.64
N LEU A 102 -20.69 4.53 0.00
CA LEU A 102 -20.20 3.18 -0.24
C LEU A 102 -20.77 2.21 0.79
N TRP A 103 -21.39 1.12 0.33
CA TRP A 103 -22.15 0.18 1.16
C TRP A 103 -21.49 -1.19 1.23
N ILE A 104 -21.41 -1.76 2.42
CA ILE A 104 -20.90 -3.12 2.64
C ILE A 104 -22.04 -4.05 3.05
N PRO A 105 -22.24 -5.18 2.34
CA PRO A 105 -23.08 -6.26 2.81
C PRO A 105 -22.38 -6.99 3.96
N VAL A 106 -23.07 -7.09 5.10
CA VAL A 106 -22.56 -7.71 6.33
C VAL A 106 -23.39 -8.92 6.71
N GLU A 107 -22.78 -9.91 7.38
CA GLU A 107 -23.49 -11.15 7.72
C GLU A 107 -24.65 -10.93 8.70
N ASN A 108 -24.46 -10.04 9.66
CA ASN A 108 -25.46 -9.68 10.64
C ASN A 108 -25.29 -8.19 11.06
N PRO A 109 -26.31 -7.57 11.66
CA PRO A 109 -26.26 -6.17 12.06
C PRO A 109 -25.05 -5.78 12.92
N MET A 110 -24.56 -6.67 13.79
CA MET A 110 -23.42 -6.38 14.67
C MET A 110 -22.12 -6.17 13.88
N CYS A 111 -21.94 -6.88 12.77
CA CYS A 111 -20.78 -6.70 11.89
C CYS A 111 -20.73 -5.30 11.23
N GLY A 112 -21.89 -4.66 11.05
CA GLY A 112 -22.00 -3.32 10.45
C GLY A 112 -22.10 -2.18 11.48
N SER A 113 -22.74 -2.42 12.63
CA SER A 113 -22.97 -1.37 13.64
C SER A 113 -21.84 -1.25 14.67
N CYS A 114 -21.08 -2.33 14.91
CA CYS A 114 -20.04 -2.36 15.93
C CYS A 114 -18.63 -2.27 15.35
N SER A 115 -17.74 -1.59 16.08
CA SER A 115 -16.33 -1.41 15.74
C SER A 115 -15.48 -2.56 16.32
N PRO A 116 -14.62 -3.22 15.54
CA PRO A 116 -14.34 -2.98 14.11
C PRO A 116 -15.46 -3.51 13.21
N ARG A 117 -15.81 -2.72 12.19
CA ARG A 117 -16.84 -3.10 11.22
C ARG A 117 -16.24 -3.99 10.16
N HIS A 118 -16.98 -4.96 9.66
CA HIS A 118 -16.49 -5.80 8.57
C HIS A 118 -17.60 -6.33 7.67
N GLY A 119 -17.32 -6.39 6.38
CA GLY A 119 -18.26 -6.80 5.35
C GLY A 119 -17.57 -7.08 4.02
N TRP A 120 -18.34 -7.59 3.05
CA TRP A 120 -17.81 -8.01 1.75
C TRP A 120 -17.76 -6.82 0.79
N THR A 121 -16.58 -6.25 0.56
CA THR A 121 -16.45 -5.15 -0.41
C THR A 121 -16.45 -5.66 -1.85
N ASP A 122 -15.99 -6.90 -2.08
CA ASP A 122 -15.98 -7.47 -3.42
C ASP A 122 -16.37 -8.93 -3.35
N GLY A 123 -17.26 -9.36 -4.24
CA GLY A 123 -17.68 -10.75 -4.32
C GLY A 123 -19.13 -10.91 -4.73
N TRP A 124 -19.53 -12.17 -4.87
CA TRP A 124 -20.85 -12.50 -5.36
C TRP A 124 -21.95 -12.33 -4.31
N GLN A 125 -22.97 -11.55 -4.65
CA GLN A 125 -24.18 -11.28 -3.88
C GLN A 125 -25.41 -11.80 -4.61
N ARG A 126 -26.44 -12.21 -3.86
CA ARG A 126 -27.74 -12.57 -4.44
C ARG A 126 -28.49 -11.32 -4.87
N ALA A 127 -29.10 -11.39 -6.04
CA ALA A 127 -29.90 -10.32 -6.58
C ALA A 127 -31.02 -10.86 -7.48
N ARG A 128 -31.95 -9.98 -7.84
CA ARG A 128 -33.03 -10.26 -8.80
C ARG A 128 -32.96 -9.27 -9.94
N VAL A 129 -33.17 -9.74 -11.16
CA VAL A 129 -33.24 -8.87 -12.34
C VAL A 129 -34.49 -7.99 -12.25
N HIS A 130 -34.30 -6.67 -12.25
CA HIS A 130 -35.38 -5.70 -12.06
C HIS A 130 -36.10 -5.35 -13.37
N ARG A 131 -35.40 -5.38 -14.51
CA ARG A 131 -35.94 -5.13 -15.85
C ARG A 131 -35.42 -6.15 -16.85
N ASP A 132 -36.22 -6.47 -17.86
CA ASP A 132 -35.77 -7.29 -18.99
C ASP A 132 -34.49 -6.71 -19.59
N PHE A 133 -33.51 -7.58 -19.85
CA PHE A 133 -32.24 -7.21 -20.46
C PHE A 133 -32.04 -8.01 -21.74
N ASP A 134 -31.73 -7.28 -22.81
CA ASP A 134 -31.34 -7.83 -24.10
C ASP A 134 -29.83 -7.61 -24.32
N PRO A 135 -29.01 -8.68 -24.44
CA PRO A 135 -27.59 -8.58 -24.74
C PRO A 135 -27.28 -7.74 -25.98
N ALA A 136 -28.17 -7.70 -26.97
CA ALA A 136 -28.00 -6.89 -28.18
C ALA A 136 -28.09 -5.38 -27.91
N SER A 137 -28.67 -4.97 -26.79
CA SER A 137 -28.83 -3.57 -26.38
C SER A 137 -27.69 -3.04 -25.48
N PHE A 138 -26.77 -3.91 -25.06
CA PHE A 138 -25.70 -3.58 -24.14
C PHE A 138 -24.61 -2.72 -24.79
N ASP A 139 -24.22 -1.63 -24.12
CA ASP A 139 -23.10 -0.78 -24.49
C ASP A 139 -22.13 -0.63 -23.30
N GLU A 140 -20.90 -1.11 -23.49
CA GLU A 140 -19.79 -1.06 -22.50
C GLU A 140 -19.54 0.36 -21.97
N LYS A 141 -19.76 1.40 -22.79
CA LYS A 141 -19.55 2.79 -22.37
C LYS A 141 -20.72 3.36 -21.57
N ARG A 142 -21.84 2.64 -21.56
CA ARG A 142 -23.12 3.05 -20.99
C ARG A 142 -23.68 1.93 -20.10
N VAL A 143 -22.82 1.31 -19.30
CA VAL A 143 -23.20 0.20 -18.39
C VAL A 143 -24.31 0.64 -17.44
N ARG A 144 -24.31 1.91 -16.99
CA ARG A 144 -25.37 2.43 -16.11
C ARG A 144 -26.75 2.41 -16.76
N GLU A 145 -26.83 2.75 -18.04
CA GLU A 145 -28.10 2.84 -18.75
C GLU A 145 -28.51 1.51 -19.38
N THR A 146 -27.55 0.72 -19.85
CA THR A 146 -27.77 -0.46 -20.71
C THR A 146 -27.40 -1.78 -20.06
N GLY A 147 -26.78 -1.76 -18.89
CA GLY A 147 -26.43 -2.98 -18.13
C GLY A 147 -27.65 -3.70 -17.56
N ILE A 148 -27.38 -4.85 -16.95
CA ILE A 148 -28.39 -5.67 -16.28
C ILE A 148 -28.72 -5.00 -14.95
N LEU A 149 -29.91 -4.42 -14.86
CA LEU A 149 -30.37 -3.77 -13.64
C LEU A 149 -30.82 -4.85 -12.64
N CYS A 150 -30.11 -4.95 -11.53
CA CYS A 150 -30.33 -5.95 -10.50
C CYS A 150 -30.70 -5.28 -9.17
N GLU A 151 -31.62 -5.90 -8.44
CA GLU A 151 -32.01 -5.56 -7.07
C GLU A 151 -31.31 -6.51 -6.10
N TYR A 152 -30.42 -6.00 -5.26
CA TYR A 152 -29.71 -6.83 -4.27
C TYR A 152 -30.66 -7.34 -3.19
N GLN A 153 -30.59 -8.64 -2.88
CA GLN A 153 -31.48 -9.30 -1.92
C GLN A 153 -30.89 -9.40 -0.51
N HIS A 154 -29.64 -8.97 -0.32
CA HIS A 154 -28.97 -9.11 0.97
C HIS A 154 -29.61 -8.15 2.01
N PRO A 155 -29.98 -8.60 3.22
CA PRO A 155 -30.82 -7.81 4.14
C PRO A 155 -30.06 -6.76 4.96
N PHE A 156 -28.73 -6.82 4.96
CA PHE A 156 -27.89 -6.02 5.86
C PHE A 156 -26.79 -5.30 5.08
N TRP A 157 -27.06 -4.04 4.72
CA TRP A 157 -26.09 -3.14 4.08
C TRP A 157 -25.78 -1.99 5.02
N TYR A 158 -24.49 -1.70 5.18
CA TYR A 158 -24.00 -0.67 6.08
C TYR A 158 -22.98 0.22 5.39
N THR A 159 -22.89 1.49 5.76
CA THR A 159 -21.76 2.33 5.37
C THR A 159 -20.52 1.91 6.16
N ARG A 160 -19.35 2.40 5.75
CA ARG A 160 -18.13 2.28 6.57
C ARG A 160 -18.28 2.92 7.96
N ASP A 161 -19.17 3.90 8.08
CA ASP A 161 -19.44 4.67 9.29
C ASP A 161 -20.49 4.01 10.19
N GLY A 162 -21.11 2.93 9.71
CA GLY A 162 -22.03 2.08 10.48
C GLY A 162 -23.50 2.45 10.33
N ASP A 163 -23.82 3.35 9.39
CA ASP A 163 -25.20 3.66 9.05
C ASP A 163 -25.80 2.52 8.26
N ARG A 164 -27.03 2.14 8.59
CA ARG A 164 -27.74 1.06 7.90
C ARG A 164 -28.47 1.62 6.69
N MET A 165 -28.39 0.92 5.56
CA MET A 165 -29.15 1.26 4.36
C MET A 165 -30.65 1.12 4.66
N HIS A 166 -31.42 2.15 4.31
CA HIS A 166 -32.88 2.10 4.46
C HIS A 166 -33.48 1.14 3.41
N PRO A 167 -34.41 0.24 3.76
CA PRO A 167 -34.99 -0.74 2.83
C PRO A 167 -35.57 -0.17 1.54
N ASP A 168 -36.07 1.07 1.59
CA ASP A 168 -36.69 1.77 0.44
C ASP A 168 -35.68 2.56 -0.40
N SER A 169 -34.38 2.36 -0.18
CA SER A 169 -33.34 3.09 -0.91
C SER A 169 -33.21 2.59 -2.35
N ASP A 170 -33.16 3.51 -3.31
CA ASP A 170 -32.84 3.17 -4.70
C ASP A 170 -31.44 2.56 -4.86
N LEU A 171 -30.60 2.63 -3.81
CA LEU A 171 -29.25 2.06 -3.76
C LEU A 171 -29.24 0.52 -3.74
N PHE A 172 -30.40 -0.13 -3.55
CA PHE A 172 -30.54 -1.57 -3.79
C PHE A 172 -30.47 -1.95 -5.27
N PHE A 173 -30.65 -0.98 -6.18
CA PHE A 173 -30.64 -1.20 -7.61
C PHE A 173 -29.30 -0.78 -8.21
N GLU A 174 -28.62 -1.71 -8.88
CA GLU A 174 -27.39 -1.42 -9.59
C GLU A 174 -27.45 -1.99 -11.00
N SER A 175 -27.04 -1.18 -11.99
CA SER A 175 -26.88 -1.63 -13.37
C SER A 175 -25.50 -2.23 -13.54
N ASN A 176 -25.45 -3.54 -13.76
CA ASN A 176 -24.25 -4.33 -13.74
C ASN A 176 -23.77 -4.70 -15.15
N HIS A 177 -22.45 -4.78 -15.31
CA HIS A 177 -21.86 -5.32 -16.53
C HIS A 177 -22.25 -6.81 -16.65
N PRO A 178 -22.59 -7.34 -17.84
CA PRO A 178 -23.04 -8.72 -17.98
C PRO A 178 -22.09 -9.80 -17.43
N MET A 179 -20.78 -9.61 -17.54
CA MET A 179 -19.78 -10.49 -16.88
C MET A 179 -19.85 -10.54 -15.35
N GLN A 180 -20.47 -9.55 -14.70
CA GLN A 180 -20.69 -9.53 -13.26
C GLN A 180 -21.98 -10.26 -12.89
N VAL A 181 -22.75 -10.80 -13.84
CA VAL A 181 -24.04 -11.43 -13.55
C VAL A 181 -24.01 -12.89 -13.98
N ARG A 182 -24.54 -13.78 -13.13
CA ARG A 182 -24.71 -15.20 -13.42
C ARG A 182 -26.13 -15.62 -13.04
N ARG A 183 -26.79 -16.43 -13.86
CA ARG A 183 -28.07 -17.05 -13.49
C ARG A 183 -27.89 -17.96 -12.29
N CYS A 184 -28.88 -17.98 -11.40
CA CYS A 184 -29.09 -19.12 -10.52
C CYS A 184 -29.60 -20.28 -11.38
N ASP A 185 -29.03 -21.47 -11.26
CA ASP A 185 -29.60 -22.64 -11.94
C ASP A 185 -30.91 -23.08 -11.26
N MET A 186 -31.81 -23.70 -12.03
CA MET A 186 -33.15 -24.10 -11.56
C MET A 186 -33.13 -25.19 -10.48
N ASN A 187 -31.97 -25.80 -10.22
CA ASN A 187 -31.78 -26.82 -9.19
C ASN A 187 -31.24 -26.24 -7.87
N GLY A 188 -31.12 -24.91 -7.78
CA GLY A 188 -30.87 -24.22 -6.53
C GLY A 188 -29.42 -24.15 -6.10
N LEU A 189 -28.43 -24.48 -6.93
CA LEU A 189 -27.00 -24.16 -6.78
C LEU A 189 -26.16 -24.78 -7.94
N PRO A 190 -25.09 -24.08 -8.40
CA PRO A 190 -24.16 -23.49 -7.45
C PRO A 190 -24.03 -21.99 -7.63
N HIS A 191 -24.23 -21.25 -6.54
CA HIS A 191 -23.16 -20.53 -5.85
C HIS A 191 -21.93 -20.39 -6.76
N PRO A 192 -21.44 -19.18 -7.06
CA PRO A 192 -20.52 -18.86 -8.17
C PRO A 192 -19.11 -19.51 -8.17
N GLY A 193 -18.96 -20.69 -7.60
CA GLY A 193 -17.72 -21.38 -7.31
C GLY A 193 -17.19 -20.97 -5.94
N VAL A 194 -16.19 -21.73 -5.50
CA VAL A 194 -15.25 -21.23 -4.49
C VAL A 194 -14.34 -20.23 -5.19
N PRO A 195 -14.11 -19.02 -4.64
CA PRO A 195 -13.20 -18.06 -5.24
C PRO A 195 -11.77 -18.61 -5.29
N ASP A 196 -11.01 -18.19 -6.29
CA ASP A 196 -9.60 -18.53 -6.46
C ASP A 196 -8.74 -17.94 -5.33
N VAL A 197 -9.11 -16.74 -4.88
CA VAL A 197 -8.42 -15.96 -3.85
C VAL A 197 -9.43 -15.20 -2.99
N SER A 198 -9.22 -15.25 -1.66
CA SER A 198 -9.93 -14.41 -0.70
C SER A 198 -8.94 -13.41 -0.11
N PHE A 199 -9.25 -12.12 -0.27
CA PHE A 199 -8.51 -11.05 0.36
C PHE A 199 -9.18 -10.67 1.68
N LEU A 200 -8.40 -10.61 2.75
CA LEU A 200 -8.74 -9.88 3.95
C LEU A 200 -8.05 -8.52 3.87
N VAL A 201 -8.82 -7.44 3.82
CA VAL A 201 -8.31 -6.08 3.81
C VAL A 201 -8.57 -5.45 5.17
N VAL A 202 -7.53 -5.03 5.88
CA VAL A 202 -7.66 -4.24 7.11
C VAL A 202 -7.28 -2.81 6.79
N ARG A 203 -8.18 -1.86 7.01
CA ARG A 203 -7.95 -0.46 6.64
C ARG A 203 -8.67 0.53 7.53
N TRP A 204 -8.26 1.79 7.42
CA TRP A 204 -8.91 2.90 8.12
C TRP A 204 -10.39 3.05 7.75
N GLY A 205 -11.24 3.26 8.74
CA GLY A 205 -12.65 3.60 8.60
C GLY A 205 -13.13 4.59 9.67
N GLY A 206 -12.26 5.51 10.08
CA GLY A 206 -12.65 6.65 10.91
C GLY A 206 -13.35 7.74 10.09
N GLU A 207 -13.93 8.71 10.80
CA GLU A 207 -14.72 9.80 10.22
C GLU A 207 -13.90 10.68 9.27
N GLU A 208 -12.65 10.97 9.65
CA GLU A 208 -11.72 11.70 8.80
C GLU A 208 -11.13 10.76 7.75
N GLU A 209 -11.31 11.11 6.47
CA GLU A 209 -10.65 10.40 5.38
C GLU A 209 -9.14 10.64 5.41
N VAL A 210 -8.38 9.62 5.02
CA VAL A 210 -6.96 9.82 4.79
C VAL A 210 -6.75 10.55 3.48
N ASP A 211 -6.05 11.68 3.53
CA ASP A 211 -5.59 12.38 2.33
C ASP A 211 -4.79 11.39 1.46
N PRO A 212 -5.16 11.20 0.17
CA PRO A 212 -4.41 10.36 -0.73
C PRO A 212 -2.98 10.90 -0.98
N VAL A 213 -2.68 12.17 -0.70
CA VAL A 213 -1.39 12.83 -0.95
C VAL A 213 -0.80 12.41 -2.29
N MET A 214 -1.45 12.83 -3.38
CA MET A 214 -1.17 12.31 -4.73
C MET A 214 0.12 12.90 -5.35
N ASP A 215 0.30 14.22 -5.22
CA ASP A 215 1.35 14.99 -5.89
C ASP A 215 2.16 15.86 -4.89
N GLY A 216 3.35 16.30 -5.30
CA GLY A 216 4.22 17.22 -4.54
C GLY A 216 5.33 16.54 -3.75
N SER A 217 5.96 17.31 -2.86
CA SER A 217 7.07 16.87 -2.00
C SER A 217 6.58 15.86 -0.95
N GLY A 218 6.58 14.57 -1.34
CA GLY A 218 6.14 13.46 -0.49
C GLY A 218 4.98 12.63 -1.07
N GLY A 219 4.37 13.06 -2.18
CA GLY A 219 3.14 12.42 -2.68
C GLY A 219 3.32 10.99 -3.20
N TRP A 220 2.36 10.12 -2.96
CA TRP A 220 2.41 8.69 -3.29
C TRP A 220 2.08 8.37 -4.77
N GLY A 221 2.08 9.39 -5.62
CA GLY A 221 1.76 9.29 -7.04
C GLY A 221 0.26 9.12 -7.29
N SER A 222 -0.12 8.78 -8.52
CA SER A 222 -1.53 8.78 -8.94
C SER A 222 -2.40 7.67 -8.32
N ALA A 223 -1.80 6.75 -7.57
CA ALA A 223 -2.55 5.78 -6.77
C ALA A 223 -2.80 6.26 -5.34
N GLY A 224 -2.15 7.34 -4.89
CA GLY A 224 -2.28 7.83 -3.54
C GLY A 224 -1.64 6.93 -2.48
N SER A 225 -1.70 7.40 -1.23
CA SER A 225 -1.11 6.75 -0.07
C SER A 225 -1.74 5.39 0.19
N CYS A 226 -0.96 4.43 0.69
CA CYS A 226 -1.41 3.05 0.84
C CYS A 226 -2.63 2.88 1.76
N VAL A 227 -2.93 3.86 2.61
CA VAL A 227 -4.08 3.87 3.52
C VAL A 227 -5.34 4.50 2.89
N SER A 228 -5.19 5.24 1.79
CA SER A 228 -6.27 5.99 1.13
C SER A 228 -7.24 5.11 0.33
N ASN A 229 -8.45 5.63 0.08
CA ASN A 229 -9.43 5.00 -0.82
C ASN A 229 -8.90 4.90 -2.25
N ARG A 230 -8.16 5.92 -2.71
CA ARG A 230 -7.57 5.94 -4.05
C ARG A 230 -6.66 4.73 -4.29
N TYR A 231 -5.88 4.34 -3.28
CA TYR A 231 -5.00 3.19 -3.40
C TYR A 231 -5.80 1.89 -3.56
N LEU A 232 -6.90 1.73 -2.83
CA LEU A 232 -7.75 0.54 -2.99
C LEU A 232 -8.47 0.51 -4.34
N ILE A 233 -8.92 1.66 -4.84
CA ILE A 233 -9.45 1.77 -6.21
C ILE A 233 -8.37 1.30 -7.20
N THR A 234 -7.16 1.86 -7.14
CA THR A 234 -6.09 1.45 -8.05
C THR A 234 -5.74 -0.03 -7.89
N LEU A 235 -5.68 -0.56 -6.67
CA LEU A 235 -5.38 -1.97 -6.43
C LEU A 235 -6.47 -2.89 -7.03
N PHE A 236 -7.73 -2.72 -6.62
CA PHE A 236 -8.78 -3.67 -6.99
C PHE A 236 -9.31 -3.43 -8.41
N GLU A 237 -9.54 -2.18 -8.80
CA GLU A 237 -10.15 -1.83 -10.08
C GLU A 237 -9.15 -1.86 -11.24
N GLU A 238 -7.94 -1.36 -11.01
CA GLU A 238 -6.93 -1.27 -12.07
C GLU A 238 -5.99 -2.48 -12.12
N GLN A 239 -5.86 -3.26 -11.02
CA GLN A 239 -4.92 -4.38 -10.98
C GLN A 239 -5.52 -5.76 -10.75
N VAL A 240 -6.38 -5.93 -9.73
CA VAL A 240 -6.95 -7.24 -9.40
C VAL A 240 -8.03 -7.63 -10.41
N TRP A 241 -9.03 -6.79 -10.61
CA TRP A 241 -10.17 -7.06 -11.51
C TRP A 241 -9.73 -7.38 -12.94
N PRO A 242 -8.81 -6.63 -13.59
CA PRO A 242 -8.40 -6.96 -14.96
C PRO A 242 -7.67 -8.31 -15.10
N ARG A 243 -7.19 -8.89 -14.00
CA ARG A 243 -6.41 -10.15 -14.00
C ARG A 243 -7.21 -11.35 -13.53
N LEU A 244 -8.04 -11.17 -12.50
CA LEU A 244 -8.83 -12.25 -11.90
C LEU A 244 -10.29 -12.23 -12.37
N GLY A 245 -10.79 -11.09 -12.86
CA GLY A 245 -12.21 -10.92 -13.12
C GLY A 245 -13.03 -11.24 -11.85
N PRO A 246 -14.23 -11.84 -11.97
CA PRO A 246 -15.10 -12.10 -10.82
C PRO A 246 -14.79 -13.43 -10.11
N THR A 247 -13.51 -13.82 -10.01
CA THR A 247 -13.10 -15.08 -9.34
C THR A 247 -12.44 -14.87 -7.97
N TYR A 248 -12.45 -13.64 -7.44
CA TYR A 248 -11.94 -13.34 -6.10
C TYR A 248 -13.06 -12.87 -5.17
N GLU A 249 -12.73 -12.71 -3.89
CA GLU A 249 -13.58 -11.99 -2.93
C GLU A 249 -12.72 -11.14 -2.01
N VAL A 250 -13.31 -10.08 -1.46
CA VAL A 250 -12.67 -9.18 -0.51
C VAL A 250 -13.57 -9.01 0.71
N LEU A 251 -13.07 -9.48 1.85
CA LEU A 251 -13.62 -9.15 3.16
C LEU A 251 -12.82 -7.98 3.72
N THR A 252 -13.46 -6.83 3.89
CA THR A 252 -12.80 -5.63 4.45
C THR A 252 -13.19 -5.45 5.91
N VAL A 253 -12.20 -5.13 6.74
CA VAL A 253 -12.33 -4.75 8.14
C VAL A 253 -11.93 -3.29 8.28
N PHE A 254 -12.88 -2.47 8.71
CA PHE A 254 -12.72 -1.05 8.95
C PHE A 254 -12.43 -0.81 10.43
N VAL A 255 -11.28 -0.18 10.70
CA VAL A 255 -10.79 0.09 12.05
C VAL A 255 -10.60 1.59 12.26
N ARG A 256 -10.78 2.04 13.50
CA ARG A 256 -10.65 3.45 13.88
C ARG A 256 -9.54 3.72 14.88
N ASP A 257 -9.03 2.67 15.53
CA ASP A 257 -7.95 2.74 16.52
C ASP A 257 -7.33 1.35 16.74
N ALA A 258 -6.34 1.26 17.61
CA ALA A 258 -5.68 0.01 18.00
C ALA A 258 -6.62 -0.93 18.77
N ARG A 259 -7.58 -0.40 19.54
CA ARG A 259 -8.53 -1.22 20.31
C ARG A 259 -9.46 -1.99 19.38
N ASP A 260 -9.80 -1.43 18.24
CA ASP A 260 -10.51 -2.13 17.18
C ASP A 260 -9.71 -3.33 16.66
N LEU A 261 -8.39 -3.18 16.46
CA LEU A 261 -7.53 -4.29 16.05
C LEU A 261 -7.50 -5.40 17.11
N GLU A 262 -7.45 -5.05 18.40
CA GLU A 262 -7.45 -6.00 19.51
C GLU A 262 -8.76 -6.79 19.63
N ARG A 263 -9.88 -6.23 19.17
CA ARG A 263 -11.19 -6.91 19.13
C ARG A 263 -11.34 -7.85 17.94
N ILE A 264 -10.45 -7.80 16.94
CA ILE A 264 -10.52 -8.68 15.79
C ILE A 264 -10.19 -10.11 16.22
N HIS A 265 -11.15 -11.01 16.02
CA HIS A 265 -10.95 -12.44 16.25
C HIS A 265 -10.44 -13.13 14.98
N ALA A 266 -9.13 -13.27 14.84
CA ALA A 266 -8.48 -13.80 13.64
C ALA A 266 -9.01 -15.18 13.15
N PRO A 267 -9.25 -16.18 14.02
CA PRO A 267 -9.84 -17.45 13.60
C PRO A 267 -11.23 -17.27 12.98
N PHE A 268 -12.04 -16.37 13.53
CA PHE A 268 -13.40 -16.12 13.05
C PHE A 268 -13.37 -15.50 11.65
N LEU A 269 -12.55 -14.47 11.42
CA LEU A 269 -12.40 -13.88 10.09
C LEU A 269 -11.86 -14.89 9.07
N SER A 270 -10.88 -15.73 9.47
CA SER A 270 -10.34 -16.76 8.57
C SER A 270 -11.41 -17.77 8.14
N THR A 271 -12.36 -18.14 9.00
CA THR A 271 -13.46 -19.04 8.63
C THR A 271 -14.43 -18.45 7.60
N LYS A 272 -14.53 -17.12 7.52
CA LYS A 272 -15.36 -16.44 6.53
C LYS A 272 -14.75 -16.50 5.12
N LEU A 273 -13.42 -16.50 5.01
CA LEU A 273 -12.71 -16.52 3.74
C LEU A 273 -12.86 -17.91 3.07
N ARG A 274 -13.51 -17.94 1.91
CA ARG A 274 -13.93 -19.17 1.23
C ARG A 274 -12.83 -19.80 0.37
N ALA A 275 -11.92 -19.00 -0.19
CA ALA A 275 -10.89 -19.49 -1.10
C ALA A 275 -9.86 -20.35 -0.37
N ARG A 276 -9.21 -21.23 -1.16
CA ARG A 276 -8.01 -21.95 -0.72
C ARG A 276 -6.84 -21.00 -0.49
N ASN A 277 -6.71 -19.95 -1.32
CA ASN A 277 -5.67 -18.95 -1.19
C ASN A 277 -6.21 -17.75 -0.40
N LYS A 278 -5.74 -17.58 0.84
CA LYS A 278 -6.16 -16.48 1.72
C LYS A 278 -5.02 -15.49 1.89
N VAL A 279 -5.30 -14.23 1.63
CA VAL A 279 -4.30 -13.16 1.62
C VAL A 279 -4.72 -12.01 2.52
N GLY A 280 -3.82 -11.59 3.42
CA GLY A 280 -3.98 -10.39 4.25
C GLY A 280 -3.33 -9.17 3.60
N LEU A 281 -4.07 -8.07 3.56
CA LEU A 281 -3.64 -6.76 3.08
C LEU A 281 -3.93 -5.72 4.17
N TYR A 282 -2.90 -5.11 4.74
CA TYR A 282 -3.00 -4.20 5.88
C TYR A 282 -2.63 -2.78 5.43
N HIS A 283 -3.64 -1.94 5.29
CA HIS A 283 -3.57 -0.58 4.80
C HIS A 283 -3.69 0.39 5.98
N LEU A 284 -2.65 0.38 6.82
CA LEU A 284 -2.51 1.19 8.03
C LEU A 284 -1.06 1.70 8.13
N TRP A 285 -0.84 2.75 8.92
CA TRP A 285 0.47 3.29 9.25
C TRP A 285 0.86 3.00 10.71
N PRO A 286 1.56 1.88 10.97
CA PRO A 286 2.03 1.54 12.31
C PRO A 286 2.98 2.61 12.89
N VAL A 287 2.71 3.10 14.10
CA VAL A 287 3.51 4.13 14.79
C VAL A 287 3.75 3.84 16.28
N ASP A 288 4.74 4.51 16.87
CA ASP A 288 5.07 4.43 18.31
C ASP A 288 4.23 5.38 19.20
N PHE A 289 3.06 5.79 18.73
CA PHE A 289 2.13 6.68 19.43
C PHE A 289 0.84 5.94 19.75
N GLN A 290 0.17 6.33 20.85
CA GLN A 290 -1.25 5.98 21.01
C GLN A 290 -2.05 6.61 19.87
N ASP A 291 -3.15 5.97 19.52
CA ASP A 291 -3.99 6.40 18.42
C ASP A 291 -4.43 7.85 18.62
N ASN A 292 -4.20 8.66 17.59
CA ASN A 292 -4.63 10.04 17.55
C ASN A 292 -5.85 10.13 16.61
N PRO A 293 -7.04 10.50 17.10
CA PRO A 293 -8.23 10.59 16.26
C PRO A 293 -8.11 11.59 15.11
N THR A 294 -7.18 12.56 15.19
CA THR A 294 -6.93 13.56 14.13
C THR A 294 -5.82 13.14 13.15
N ALA A 295 -5.31 11.92 13.25
CA ALA A 295 -4.27 11.38 12.39
C ALA A 295 -4.79 10.10 11.73
N PRO A 296 -5.62 10.22 10.68
CA PRO A 296 -6.31 9.08 10.12
C PRO A 296 -5.32 8.06 9.53
N GLY A 297 -5.55 6.78 9.82
CA GLY A 297 -4.72 5.66 9.37
C GLY A 297 -3.48 5.38 10.21
N PHE A 298 -3.08 6.27 11.12
CA PHE A 298 -1.99 6.04 12.06
C PHE A 298 -2.47 5.21 13.26
N ILE A 299 -1.90 4.01 13.44
CA ILE A 299 -2.30 3.09 14.51
C ILE A 299 -1.06 2.58 15.25
N HIS A 300 -1.20 2.31 16.55
CA HIS A 300 -0.10 1.76 17.35
C HIS A 300 0.51 0.49 16.72
N CYS A 301 1.85 0.43 16.69
CA CYS A 301 2.59 -0.56 15.91
C CYS A 301 2.36 -2.00 16.40
N ASP A 302 2.34 -2.22 17.72
CA ASP A 302 2.16 -3.55 18.29
C ASP A 302 0.78 -4.14 17.97
N ALA A 303 -0.28 -3.33 17.99
CA ALA A 303 -1.62 -3.81 17.67
C ALA A 303 -1.72 -4.30 16.22
N THR A 304 -1.11 -3.55 15.29
CA THR A 304 -1.06 -3.92 13.87
C THR A 304 -0.25 -5.20 13.66
N LEU A 305 0.96 -5.28 14.20
CA LEU A 305 1.84 -6.43 14.03
C LEU A 305 1.30 -7.69 14.71
N ASN A 306 0.66 -7.57 15.87
CA ASN A 306 0.02 -8.67 16.57
C ASN A 306 -1.14 -9.24 15.75
N LEU A 307 -2.00 -8.39 15.20
CA LEU A 307 -3.07 -8.85 14.31
C LEU A 307 -2.51 -9.59 13.09
N MET A 308 -1.49 -9.01 12.42
CA MET A 308 -0.85 -9.66 11.27
C MET A 308 -0.35 -11.06 11.63
N ALA A 309 0.35 -11.21 12.76
CA ALA A 309 0.87 -12.50 13.21
C ALA A 309 -0.26 -13.50 13.55
N GLN A 310 -1.35 -13.05 14.18
CA GLN A 310 -2.52 -13.89 14.48
C GLN A 310 -3.21 -14.37 13.21
N MET A 311 -3.41 -13.48 12.22
CA MET A 311 -4.01 -13.81 10.93
C MET A 311 -3.13 -14.79 10.15
N GLU A 312 -1.81 -14.58 10.13
CA GLU A 312 -0.84 -15.51 9.54
C GLU A 312 -0.92 -16.89 10.20
N GLY A 313 -1.02 -16.94 11.54
CA GLY A 313 -1.25 -18.18 12.30
C GLY A 313 -2.58 -18.87 11.97
N CYS A 314 -3.58 -18.11 11.52
CA CYS A 314 -4.88 -18.62 11.06
C CYS A 314 -4.90 -18.97 9.55
N GLY A 315 -3.74 -19.02 8.89
CA GLY A 315 -3.60 -19.38 7.49
C GLY A 315 -3.89 -18.26 6.49
N VAL A 316 -3.98 -17.01 6.94
CA VAL A 316 -4.16 -15.82 6.09
C VAL A 316 -2.81 -15.13 5.91
N ILE A 317 -2.17 -15.36 4.76
CA ILE A 317 -0.79 -14.93 4.53
C ILE A 317 -0.76 -13.43 4.22
N SER A 318 0.00 -12.64 4.97
CA SER A 318 0.22 -11.22 4.66
C SER A 318 0.98 -11.06 3.34
N ARG A 319 0.40 -10.30 2.39
CA ARG A 319 1.03 -9.97 1.10
C ARG A 319 1.16 -8.48 0.84
N PHE A 320 0.45 -7.66 1.61
CA PHE A 320 0.75 -6.25 1.71
C PHE A 320 0.62 -5.82 3.17
N PRO A 321 1.68 -5.26 3.78
CA PRO A 321 3.03 -5.10 3.27
C PRO A 321 3.75 -6.48 3.23
N HIS A 322 4.91 -6.64 3.87
CA HIS A 322 5.54 -7.95 3.99
C HIS A 322 4.91 -8.78 5.11
N HIS A 323 5.29 -10.06 5.21
CA HIS A 323 4.96 -10.89 6.38
C HIS A 323 5.35 -10.18 7.67
N SER A 324 4.55 -10.36 8.72
CA SER A 324 4.64 -9.63 9.99
C SER A 324 6.07 -9.48 10.52
N HIS A 325 6.86 -10.57 10.52
CA HIS A 325 8.24 -10.57 11.00
C HIS A 325 9.19 -9.72 10.14
N VAL A 326 9.11 -9.82 8.80
CA VAL A 326 9.92 -9.01 7.88
C VAL A 326 9.48 -7.55 7.98
N TYR A 327 8.17 -7.32 8.01
CA TYR A 327 7.62 -5.97 8.09
C TYR A 327 8.04 -5.28 9.38
N LYS A 328 7.96 -5.97 10.53
CA LYS A 328 8.46 -5.46 11.82
C LYS A 328 9.93 -5.04 11.71
N MET A 329 10.78 -5.91 11.18
CA MET A 329 12.21 -5.65 11.04
C MET A 329 12.50 -4.44 10.15
N LEU A 330 11.85 -4.37 8.98
CA LEU A 330 12.10 -3.30 8.00
C LEU A 330 11.48 -1.96 8.43
N LEU A 331 10.30 -2.01 9.05
CA LEU A 331 9.58 -0.82 9.48
C LEU A 331 10.21 -0.19 10.72
N SER A 332 10.63 -1.01 11.69
CA SER A 332 11.40 -0.50 12.81
C SER A 332 12.72 0.05 12.27
N LYS A 333 12.96 1.35 12.35
CA LYS A 333 14.27 1.94 11.96
C LYS A 333 15.44 1.39 12.78
N ASP A 334 15.15 0.52 13.75
CA ASP A 334 16.07 -0.24 14.59
C ASP A 334 17.10 -1.05 13.83
N TRP A 335 16.78 -1.56 12.64
CA TRP A 335 17.76 -2.32 11.85
C TRP A 335 19.02 -1.48 11.58
N MET A 336 18.90 -0.16 11.48
CA MET A 336 20.05 0.74 11.27
C MET A 336 21.07 0.61 12.41
N CYS A 337 20.60 0.50 13.66
CA CYS A 337 21.48 0.35 14.82
C CYS A 337 22.22 -1.00 14.82
N HIS A 338 21.61 -2.05 14.26
CA HIS A 338 22.19 -3.39 14.22
C HIS A 338 23.14 -3.59 13.02
N LEU A 339 22.87 -2.91 11.89
CA LEU A 339 23.58 -3.13 10.63
C LEU A 339 24.64 -2.05 10.33
N CYS A 340 24.74 -0.97 11.11
CA CYS A 340 25.68 0.14 10.86
C CYS A 340 27.18 -0.22 10.89
N LEU A 341 27.53 -1.38 11.45
CA LEU A 341 28.91 -1.89 11.46
C LEU A 341 29.21 -2.88 10.32
N MET A 342 28.23 -3.17 9.45
CA MET A 342 28.44 -4.02 8.26
C MET A 342 28.94 -3.15 7.10
N PRO A 343 30.24 -3.21 6.73
CA PRO A 343 30.81 -2.29 5.74
C PRO A 343 30.13 -2.37 4.36
N ASP A 344 29.74 -3.56 3.93
CA ASP A 344 29.10 -3.77 2.62
C ASP A 344 27.73 -3.08 2.48
N LEU A 345 27.03 -2.87 3.59
CA LEU A 345 25.70 -2.26 3.59
C LEU A 345 25.76 -0.72 3.63
N LYS A 346 26.91 -0.14 3.96
CA LYS A 346 27.15 1.31 4.03
C LYS A 346 26.12 2.09 4.87
N VAL A 347 25.53 1.44 5.86
CA VAL A 347 24.50 2.03 6.72
C VAL A 347 25.12 3.08 7.64
N PRO A 348 24.54 4.29 7.77
CA PRO A 348 25.04 5.32 8.69
C PRO A 348 25.14 4.82 10.13
N ALA A 349 26.16 5.25 10.86
CA ALA A 349 26.33 4.98 12.28
C ALA A 349 25.07 5.41 13.04
N ALA A 350 24.52 4.49 13.84
CA ALA A 350 23.27 4.71 14.56
C ALA A 350 23.29 4.01 15.92
N THR A 351 22.76 4.68 16.94
CA THR A 351 22.56 4.12 18.28
C THR A 351 21.17 4.44 18.81
N LYS A 352 20.80 3.88 19.96
CA LYS A 352 19.53 4.14 20.66
C LYS A 352 19.78 4.77 22.02
N VAL A 353 18.96 5.77 22.34
CA VAL A 353 18.93 6.42 23.65
C VAL A 353 17.59 6.11 24.31
N GLY A 354 17.62 5.44 25.46
CA GLY A 354 16.41 5.02 26.16
C GLY A 354 15.61 6.21 26.72
N ARG A 355 14.28 6.16 26.59
CA ARG A 355 13.38 7.22 27.08
C ARG A 355 13.57 7.53 28.56
N GLY A 356 13.81 6.50 29.39
CA GLY A 356 14.05 6.68 30.82
C GLY A 356 15.30 7.53 31.12
N LEU A 357 16.33 7.48 30.27
CA LEU A 357 17.50 8.34 30.40
C LEU A 357 17.18 9.79 30.02
N VAL A 358 16.43 9.98 28.93
CA VAL A 358 15.96 11.30 28.48
C VAL A 358 15.12 11.97 29.57
N GLY A 359 14.15 11.25 30.15
CA GLY A 359 13.28 11.79 31.20
C GLY A 359 14.01 12.16 32.49
N ARG A 360 15.15 11.53 32.80
CA ARG A 360 15.99 11.90 33.96
C ARG A 360 16.87 13.11 33.67
N SER A 361 17.52 13.13 32.50
CA SER A 361 18.38 14.24 32.08
C SER A 361 18.59 14.19 30.57
N PRO A 362 17.91 15.04 29.80
CA PRO A 362 18.10 15.11 28.35
C PRO A 362 19.56 15.42 27.97
N ARG A 363 20.26 16.22 28.78
CA ARG A 363 21.66 16.57 28.56
C ARG A 363 22.61 15.38 28.72
N ALA A 364 22.43 14.58 29.77
CA ALA A 364 23.23 13.37 29.98
C ALA A 364 22.90 12.31 28.91
N ALA A 365 21.62 12.21 28.52
CA ALA A 365 21.17 11.34 27.44
C ALA A 365 21.84 11.70 26.10
N ALA A 366 21.90 12.98 25.77
CA ALA A 366 22.59 13.48 24.58
C ALA A 366 24.09 13.23 24.62
N GLU A 367 24.75 13.44 25.76
CA GLU A 367 26.17 13.15 25.93
C GLU A 367 26.49 11.67 25.69
N GLN A 368 25.69 10.79 26.27
CA GLN A 368 25.83 9.35 26.07
C GLN A 368 25.56 8.96 24.62
N GLY A 369 24.53 9.53 23.98
CA GLY A 369 24.21 9.32 22.57
C GLY A 369 25.36 9.73 21.65
N ILE A 370 25.94 10.92 21.84
CA ILE A 370 27.09 11.41 21.07
C ILE A 370 28.32 10.52 21.30
N ARG A 371 28.63 10.14 22.54
CA ARG A 371 29.76 9.23 22.81
C ARG A 371 29.59 7.89 22.10
N ALA A 372 28.41 7.29 22.21
CA ALA A 372 28.12 6.01 21.55
C ALA A 372 28.20 6.14 20.02
N LEU A 373 27.64 7.20 19.45
CA LEU A 373 27.67 7.45 18.01
C LEU A 373 29.11 7.60 17.51
N ASN A 374 29.95 8.37 18.19
CA ASN A 374 31.35 8.57 17.80
C ASN A 374 32.17 7.28 17.91
N CYS A 375 31.92 6.45 18.92
CA CYS A 375 32.53 5.12 19.03
C CYS A 375 32.19 4.25 17.80
N LEU A 376 30.91 4.21 17.41
CA LEU A 376 30.46 3.47 16.23
C LEU A 376 31.10 4.02 14.93
N GLN A 377 31.18 5.35 14.78
CA GLN A 377 31.82 5.98 13.64
C GLN A 377 33.32 5.64 13.55
N GLN A 378 34.04 5.62 14.67
CA GLN A 378 35.45 5.20 14.72
C GLN A 378 35.62 3.73 14.34
N MET A 379 34.80 2.84 14.89
CA MET A 379 34.82 1.41 14.54
C MET A 379 34.55 1.19 13.05
N ARG A 380 33.57 1.92 12.50
CA ARG A 380 33.21 1.86 11.10
C ARG A 380 34.34 2.40 10.21
N ALA A 381 34.96 3.52 10.58
CA ALA A 381 36.10 4.09 9.87
C ALA A 381 37.28 3.12 9.82
N ALA A 382 37.61 2.49 10.95
CA ALA A 382 38.64 1.46 11.02
C ALA A 382 38.31 0.25 10.12
N THR A 383 37.05 -0.17 10.10
CA THR A 383 36.59 -1.31 9.29
C THR A 383 36.59 -1.00 7.78
N MET A 384 36.23 0.22 7.40
CA MET A 384 36.17 0.67 6.00
C MET A 384 37.51 1.20 5.48
N GLY A 385 38.54 1.33 6.33
CA GLY A 385 39.82 1.94 5.96
C GLY A 385 39.70 3.44 5.63
N THR A 386 38.69 4.12 6.18
CA THR A 386 38.47 5.57 5.98
C THR A 386 39.02 6.38 7.16
N PRO A 387 39.28 7.68 6.99
CA PRO A 387 39.68 8.54 8.10
C PRO A 387 38.66 8.52 9.24
N ALA A 388 39.16 8.60 10.47
CA ALA A 388 38.30 8.72 11.64
C ALA A 388 37.49 10.04 11.58
N PRO A 389 36.25 10.04 12.11
CA PRO A 389 35.44 11.25 12.18
C PRO A 389 36.12 12.35 13.02
N GLY A 390 35.71 13.60 12.79
CA GLY A 390 36.18 14.77 13.52
C GLY A 390 35.76 14.83 15.00
N PRO A 391 36.03 15.95 15.70
CA PRO A 391 35.80 16.08 17.15
C PRO A 391 34.32 15.92 17.57
N LEU A 392 34.11 15.42 18.79
CA LEU A 392 32.78 15.21 19.42
C LEU A 392 31.88 16.46 19.40
N GLU A 393 32.48 17.65 19.56
CA GLU A 393 31.78 18.93 19.67
C GLU A 393 31.16 19.39 18.34
N GLN A 394 31.61 18.79 17.23
CA GLN A 394 31.13 19.07 15.88
C GLN A 394 30.23 17.95 15.34
N THR A 395 29.89 16.95 16.16
CA THR A 395 29.02 15.85 15.72
C THR A 395 27.66 16.40 15.29
N THR A 396 27.32 16.17 14.03
CA THR A 396 26.00 16.44 13.44
C THR A 396 25.26 15.14 13.22
N GLY A 397 23.94 15.18 13.36
CA GLY A 397 23.13 14.00 13.21
C GLY A 397 21.65 14.26 13.15
N VAL A 398 20.89 13.18 13.21
CA VAL A 398 19.45 13.18 13.35
C VAL A 398 19.04 12.32 14.54
N ALA A 399 18.10 12.84 15.34
CA ALA A 399 17.32 12.08 16.30
C ALA A 399 15.98 11.72 15.65
N LYS A 400 15.54 10.45 15.75
CA LYS A 400 14.28 10.01 15.15
C LYS A 400 13.62 8.83 15.86
N LEU A 401 12.32 8.65 15.64
CA LEU A 401 11.56 7.52 16.20
C LEU A 401 11.66 6.25 15.35
N GLY A 402 11.51 5.09 16.00
CA GLY A 402 11.56 3.78 15.38
C GLY A 402 10.43 3.60 14.36
N PHE A 403 9.18 3.74 14.82
CA PHE A 403 7.97 3.66 14.01
C PHE A 403 7.33 5.04 13.85
N SER A 404 7.57 5.65 12.69
CA SER A 404 7.06 6.97 12.31
C SER A 404 7.19 7.12 10.80
N TRP A 405 6.27 7.88 10.19
CA TRP A 405 6.12 8.05 8.75
C TRP A 405 6.36 9.50 8.33
N GLU A 406 6.59 9.68 7.02
CA GLU A 406 6.61 11.00 6.35
C GLU A 406 7.54 12.05 7.01
N ALA A 407 8.65 11.57 7.59
CA ALA A 407 9.63 12.39 8.30
C ALA A 407 9.07 13.24 9.46
N MET A 408 7.87 12.92 9.97
CA MET A 408 7.20 13.68 11.05
C MET A 408 7.97 13.69 12.38
N ASP A 409 8.80 12.68 12.62
CA ASP A 409 9.50 12.54 13.89
C ASP A 409 11.01 12.44 13.70
N VAL A 410 11.55 13.37 12.92
CA VAL A 410 12.99 13.54 12.70
C VAL A 410 13.41 14.93 13.16
N ARG A 411 14.50 15.03 13.93
CA ARG A 411 15.11 16.29 14.39
C ARG A 411 16.59 16.29 14.06
N LYS A 412 17.04 17.25 13.25
CA LYS A 412 18.47 17.47 13.02
C LYS A 412 19.09 18.08 14.29
N PHE A 413 20.33 17.72 14.58
CA PHE A 413 21.09 18.33 15.66
C PHE A 413 22.54 18.61 15.25
N LYS A 414 23.13 19.61 15.90
CA LYS A 414 24.55 19.91 15.92
C LYS A 414 25.02 20.04 17.38
N GLY A 415 25.82 19.07 17.81
CA GLY A 415 26.33 19.00 19.17
C GLY A 415 25.31 18.61 20.23
N GLN A 416 25.75 18.61 21.49
CA GLN A 416 25.02 18.04 22.62
C GLN A 416 23.74 18.81 22.98
N ALA A 417 23.75 20.14 22.89
CA ALA A 417 22.62 20.97 23.30
C ALA A 417 21.39 20.73 22.41
N GLU A 418 21.57 20.80 21.09
CA GLU A 418 20.48 20.55 20.13
C GLU A 418 20.00 19.10 20.18
N LEU A 419 20.91 18.14 20.40
CA LEU A 419 20.51 16.74 20.58
C LEU A 419 19.65 16.56 21.84
N ALA A 420 20.01 17.20 22.96
CA ALA A 420 19.23 17.12 24.20
C ALA A 420 17.82 17.67 24.00
N GLU A 421 17.69 18.79 23.26
CA GLU A 421 16.39 19.34 22.89
C GLU A 421 15.59 18.40 21.99
N GLY A 422 16.21 17.86 20.93
CA GLY A 422 15.57 16.92 20.01
C GLY A 422 15.12 15.62 20.70
N LEU A 423 15.95 15.06 21.58
CA LEU A 423 15.61 13.87 22.38
C LEU A 423 14.39 14.14 23.28
N ARG A 424 14.38 15.29 23.96
CA ARG A 424 13.27 15.72 24.81
C ARG A 424 12.00 15.90 23.99
N ALA A 425 12.07 16.67 22.91
CA ALA A 425 10.93 16.97 22.04
C ALA A 425 10.29 15.69 21.48
N LEU A 426 11.10 14.72 21.05
CA LEU A 426 10.62 13.43 20.55
C LEU A 426 10.04 12.53 21.66
N SER A 427 10.60 12.58 22.88
CA SER A 427 10.18 11.72 23.99
C SER A 427 8.95 12.22 24.77
N GLU A 428 8.72 13.53 24.73
CA GLU A 428 7.63 14.22 25.42
C GLU A 428 6.43 14.52 24.52
N GLN A 429 6.45 14.07 23.27
CA GLN A 429 5.29 14.19 22.39
C GLN A 429 4.06 13.57 23.06
N LYS A 430 2.92 14.25 22.90
CA LYS A 430 1.63 13.76 23.39
C LYS A 430 1.39 12.37 22.82
N LEU A 431 0.91 11.45 23.67
CA LEU A 431 0.60 10.07 23.30
C LEU A 431 1.82 9.18 22.93
N ALA A 432 3.06 9.66 23.03
CA ALA A 432 4.23 8.84 22.71
C ALA A 432 4.38 7.64 23.65
N GLN A 433 4.47 6.44 23.07
CA GLN A 433 4.73 5.17 23.75
C GLN A 433 6.13 4.61 23.45
N ILE A 434 7.01 5.44 22.88
CA ILE A 434 8.37 5.06 22.53
C ILE A 434 9.17 4.56 23.74
N SER A 435 9.98 3.52 23.54
CA SER A 435 10.96 3.05 24.53
C SER A 435 12.32 3.74 24.39
N SER A 436 12.63 4.24 23.20
CA SER A 436 13.92 4.83 22.85
C SER A 436 13.81 5.75 21.63
N VAL A 437 14.75 6.68 21.53
CA VAL A 437 14.99 7.52 20.34
C VAL A 437 16.26 7.04 19.64
N ILE A 438 16.23 6.94 18.32
CA ILE A 438 17.40 6.61 17.50
C ILE A 438 18.21 7.89 17.28
N VAL A 439 19.52 7.82 17.51
CA VAL A 439 20.48 8.88 17.21
C VAL A 439 21.40 8.37 16.11
N GLN A 440 21.40 9.03 14.96
CA GLN A 440 22.15 8.63 13.78
C GLN A 440 23.03 9.77 13.31
N GLU A 441 24.20 9.44 12.75
CA GLU A 441 25.04 10.42 12.08
C GLU A 441 24.33 11.08 10.90
N TRP A 442 24.70 12.33 10.64
CA TRP A 442 24.31 13.03 9.44
C TRP A 442 25.27 12.63 8.32
N VAL A 443 24.71 12.10 7.23
CA VAL A 443 25.45 11.90 6.00
C VAL A 443 25.06 13.04 5.08
N ASP A 444 26.05 13.77 4.58
CA ASP A 444 25.80 14.79 3.56
C ASP A 444 25.55 14.11 2.21
N PHE A 445 24.55 14.56 1.47
CA PHE A 445 24.16 13.96 0.20
C PHE A 445 23.61 15.00 -0.76
N ASP A 446 23.99 14.87 -2.04
CA ASP A 446 23.45 15.71 -3.13
C ASP A 446 22.13 15.16 -3.67
N VAL A 447 21.93 13.84 -3.56
CA VAL A 447 20.78 13.11 -4.08
C VAL A 447 20.46 11.89 -3.21
N GLU A 448 19.17 11.62 -3.04
CA GLU A 448 18.63 10.38 -2.50
C GLU A 448 18.13 9.50 -3.65
N LEU A 449 18.54 8.24 -3.65
CA LEU A 449 18.07 7.20 -4.58
C LEU A 449 17.16 6.23 -3.84
N ARG A 450 15.94 6.01 -4.36
CA ARG A 450 15.06 4.94 -3.90
C ARG A 450 14.99 3.83 -4.95
N LEU A 451 15.40 2.64 -4.55
CA LEU A 451 15.46 1.46 -5.41
C LEU A 451 14.29 0.53 -5.09
N PHE A 452 13.43 0.29 -6.06
CA PHE A 452 12.25 -0.55 -5.89
C PHE A 452 12.50 -1.93 -6.48
N PHE A 453 12.47 -2.95 -5.62
CA PHE A 453 12.67 -4.33 -6.00
C PHE A 453 11.34 -5.08 -5.94
N VAL A 454 10.85 -5.47 -7.11
CA VAL A 454 9.48 -5.94 -7.29
C VAL A 454 9.51 -7.21 -8.16
N ASN A 455 8.78 -8.26 -7.76
CA ASN A 455 8.73 -9.56 -8.46
C ASN A 455 10.11 -10.13 -8.78
N LEU A 456 11.02 -10.13 -7.80
CA LEU A 456 12.36 -10.67 -8.03
C LEU A 456 12.28 -12.15 -8.44
N PRO A 457 13.06 -12.57 -9.46
CA PRO A 457 13.21 -13.99 -9.75
C PRO A 457 13.73 -14.69 -8.50
N MET A 458 13.36 -15.96 -8.32
CA MET A 458 13.90 -16.76 -7.21
C MET A 458 15.42 -16.66 -7.23
N PRO A 459 16.07 -16.37 -6.09
CA PRO A 459 17.47 -15.95 -6.04
C PRO A 459 18.46 -17.02 -6.54
N PHE A 460 18.00 -18.24 -6.78
CA PHE A 460 18.79 -19.35 -7.30
C PHE A 460 18.16 -19.87 -8.59
N VAL A 461 18.57 -19.30 -9.72
CA VAL A 461 18.44 -19.97 -11.02
C VAL A 461 19.81 -20.56 -11.31
N ASP A 462 19.90 -21.88 -11.43
CA ASP A 462 21.15 -22.61 -11.76
C ASP A 462 22.33 -22.39 -10.79
N GLY A 463 22.05 -22.21 -9.50
CA GLY A 463 23.08 -22.14 -8.45
C GLY A 463 23.90 -20.85 -8.40
N ALA A 464 23.65 -19.90 -9.30
CA ALA A 464 24.22 -18.56 -9.26
C ALA A 464 23.18 -17.52 -8.79
N PRO A 465 23.56 -16.54 -7.95
CA PRO A 465 22.66 -15.43 -7.65
C PRO A 465 22.36 -14.67 -8.94
N ALA A 466 21.10 -14.65 -9.36
CA ALA A 466 20.69 -13.81 -10.47
C ALA A 466 21.02 -12.35 -10.13
N LYS A 467 21.64 -11.61 -11.06
CA LYS A 467 21.88 -10.17 -10.85
C LYS A 467 20.54 -9.48 -10.65
N ILE A 468 20.25 -9.08 -9.42
CA ILE A 468 19.02 -8.39 -9.06
C ILE A 468 19.10 -6.95 -9.57
N ARG A 469 18.12 -6.54 -10.37
CA ARG A 469 17.98 -5.15 -10.83
C ARG A 469 16.72 -4.53 -10.24
N PRO A 470 16.76 -3.25 -9.83
CA PRO A 470 15.56 -2.55 -9.42
C PRO A 470 14.59 -2.46 -10.58
N ALA A 471 13.30 -2.65 -10.30
CA ALA A 471 12.21 -2.44 -11.25
C ALA A 471 11.99 -0.94 -11.52
N HIS A 472 12.26 -0.11 -10.51
CA HIS A 472 12.18 1.34 -10.61
C HIS A 472 13.27 2.00 -9.76
N ILE A 473 13.76 3.15 -10.21
CA ILE A 473 14.69 4.00 -9.46
C ILE A 473 14.10 5.40 -9.42
N LEU A 474 13.84 5.90 -8.21
CA LEU A 474 13.40 7.26 -7.99
C LEU A 474 14.59 8.11 -7.54
N TYR A 475 14.75 9.27 -8.15
CA TYR A 475 15.78 10.26 -7.84
C TYR A 475 15.12 11.44 -7.14
N THR A 476 15.55 11.71 -5.92
CA THR A 476 15.01 12.80 -5.10
C THR A 476 16.12 13.68 -4.56
N ARG A 477 15.90 15.00 -4.55
CA ARG A 477 16.79 15.97 -3.92
C ARG A 477 16.07 16.64 -2.77
N PHE A 478 16.70 16.71 -1.61
CA PHE A 478 16.20 17.51 -0.50
C PHE A 478 16.36 18.99 -0.83
N THR A 479 15.28 19.78 -0.73
CA THR A 479 15.31 21.19 -1.14
C THR A 479 15.52 22.12 0.05
N LYS A 480 14.71 21.99 1.10
CA LYS A 480 14.82 22.81 2.32
C LYS A 480 14.13 22.19 3.53
N VAL A 481 14.55 22.66 4.70
CA VAL A 481 13.85 22.44 5.96
C VAL A 481 12.65 23.39 6.00
N ASP A 482 11.47 22.89 6.37
CA ASP A 482 10.27 23.73 6.46
C ASP A 482 10.32 24.68 7.68
N GLY A 483 9.30 25.54 7.80
CA GLY A 483 9.21 26.52 8.89
C GLY A 483 9.09 25.90 10.29
N GLU A 484 8.80 24.59 10.38
CA GLU A 484 8.69 23.83 11.63
C GLU A 484 9.99 23.09 11.97
N GLY A 485 11.05 23.24 11.16
CA GLY A 485 12.31 22.53 11.35
C GLY A 485 12.29 21.10 10.80
N MET A 486 11.32 20.76 9.95
CA MET A 486 11.10 19.40 9.45
C MET A 486 11.64 19.20 8.04
N MET A 487 12.12 17.99 7.76
CA MET A 487 12.68 17.62 6.45
C MET A 487 11.61 16.97 5.56
N ARG A 488 10.64 17.77 5.10
CA ARG A 488 9.52 17.28 4.29
C ARG A 488 9.62 17.62 2.81
N GLU A 489 10.46 18.59 2.44
CA GLU A 489 10.50 19.07 1.06
C GLU A 489 11.56 18.34 0.22
N PHE A 490 11.07 17.50 -0.69
CA PHE A 490 11.85 16.79 -1.68
C PHE A 490 11.37 17.12 -3.09
N GLU A 491 12.32 17.30 -4.00
CA GLU A 491 12.09 17.43 -5.42
C GLU A 491 12.38 16.10 -6.12
N ARG A 492 11.45 15.63 -6.95
CA ARG A 492 11.64 14.46 -7.80
C ARG A 492 12.17 14.90 -9.15
N MET A 493 13.15 14.18 -9.68
CA MET A 493 13.74 14.49 -10.97
C MET A 493 13.90 13.23 -11.84
N PRO A 494 13.76 13.34 -13.16
CA PRO A 494 14.15 12.27 -14.08
C PRO A 494 15.65 11.96 -13.99
N ARG A 495 16.04 10.73 -14.35
CA ARG A 495 17.45 10.30 -14.36
C ARG A 495 18.37 11.26 -15.12
N GLN A 496 17.98 11.70 -16.31
CA GLN A 496 18.80 12.59 -17.15
C GLN A 496 19.04 13.94 -16.48
N GLU A 497 18.02 14.47 -15.82
CA GLU A 497 18.14 15.70 -15.06
C GLU A 497 19.06 15.50 -13.87
N CYS A 498 18.86 14.42 -13.09
CA CYS A 498 19.74 14.07 -11.97
C CYS A 498 21.21 13.95 -12.38
N VAL A 499 21.50 13.28 -13.50
CA VAL A 499 22.87 13.17 -14.04
C VAL A 499 23.45 14.56 -14.32
N HIS A 500 22.66 15.43 -14.93
CA HIS A 500 23.12 16.77 -15.29
C HIS A 500 23.29 17.68 -14.06
N THR A 501 22.32 17.68 -13.14
CA THR A 501 22.24 18.63 -12.03
C THR A 501 23.01 18.18 -10.80
N CYS A 502 22.97 16.89 -10.46
CA CYS A 502 23.57 16.34 -9.25
C CYS A 502 24.93 15.68 -9.52
N PHE A 503 25.12 15.09 -10.70
CA PHE A 503 26.37 14.41 -11.06
C PHE A 503 27.21 15.18 -12.10
N HIS A 504 26.82 16.41 -12.45
CA HIS A 504 27.54 17.27 -13.40
C HIS A 504 27.89 16.61 -14.74
N GLY A 505 27.04 15.68 -15.22
CA GLY A 505 27.23 14.93 -16.46
C GLY A 505 28.01 13.62 -16.31
N ASP A 506 28.41 13.22 -15.10
CA ASP A 506 29.06 11.94 -14.84
C ASP A 506 28.05 10.78 -14.85
N GLU A 507 27.78 10.26 -16.05
CA GLU A 507 26.97 9.07 -16.25
C GLU A 507 27.56 7.80 -15.61
N ALA A 508 28.88 7.73 -15.43
CA ALA A 508 29.54 6.56 -14.86
C ALA A 508 29.31 6.44 -13.35
N ALA A 509 29.14 7.57 -12.65
CA ALA A 509 28.76 7.60 -11.23
C ALA A 509 27.37 6.98 -10.95
N MET A 510 26.57 6.75 -11.99
CA MET A 510 25.20 6.21 -11.94
C MET A 510 25.10 4.74 -12.36
N ALA A 511 26.22 4.11 -12.75
CA ALA A 511 26.32 2.71 -13.16
C ALA A 511 26.71 1.80 -12.00
#